data_AF-A0A3D8HV91-F1
#
_entry.id   AF-A0A3D8HV91-F1
#
_cell.length_a   1.000
_cell.length_b   1.000
_cell.length_c   1.000
_cell.angle_alpha   90.00
_cell.angle_beta   90.00
_cell.angle_gamma   90.00
#
_symmetry.space_group_name_H-M   'P 1'
#
loop_
_entity.id
_entity.type
_entity.pdbx_description
1 polymer ?
#
loop_
_entity_poly.entity_id
_entity_poly.type
_entity_poly.pdbx_seq_one_letter_code
_entity_poly.pdbx_strand_id
1 'polypeptide(L)'
;MSALDSVLQNQVGAQDFSAEFIPQAYAIKANDDSLRLKSSSGGVFSLLARAVLEQGGVVFGAGYVKPDSENFASHCEDLENLKQSTKNLKEANSVAESKNPKNIEYMCETEPSGIHSRAGDTIDKTSSQTSSQRDRILESHQPKNAEYAREAEPSGIHSRAGDTTNGVANLEVRHSFIESLQELDNFRRSKYVESPIGDCFIKAKEFLRAGRLVLFSGVQCQIHGLNAFLRKKYPNLLTIEVICNSVPSPKIWRIYKESMLEGEDSKLLDFNFRGKDYGWERGIFAAKTKTKTKTKTKTKTKTKTIPHTLSPYYTGFLGHTITRPSCENCFSKDMRSGADITLGDFWGVRNFHPEFVDDKGISCVIFNNANAHKWLDSITPFAKVQKSSIHAVLSGNPALIKSGFINKRRKKILAKIIGLYERKCKEFSTESLQSLARQKAARKAVNLLYKLTKTPFLTRLVRFVKRCIKKVILLLLPRRAKDFLKPRIKKLKQRIAR
;
A
#
# COMPACT_ATOMS: atom_id res chain seq x y z
N MET A 1 34.81 11.46 -1.15
CA MET A 1 34.29 10.41 -2.05
C MET A 1 34.08 9.17 -1.22
N SER A 2 32.83 8.86 -0.91
CA SER A 2 32.45 7.87 0.11
C SER A 2 32.08 6.56 -0.57
N ALA A 3 32.09 5.45 0.17
CA ALA A 3 31.73 4.11 -0.31
C ALA A 3 30.36 3.98 -1.03
N LEU A 4 29.53 5.03 -1.06
CA LEU A 4 28.34 5.13 -1.92
C LEU A 4 28.69 5.29 -3.41
N ASP A 5 29.75 6.04 -3.73
CA ASP A 5 30.17 6.29 -5.13
C ASP A 5 30.61 4.97 -5.80
N SER A 6 31.22 4.06 -5.04
CA SER A 6 31.63 2.74 -5.52
C SER A 6 30.49 1.72 -5.65
N VAL A 7 29.38 1.90 -4.90
CA VAL A 7 28.20 1.02 -5.03
C VAL A 7 27.39 1.39 -6.28
N LEU A 8 27.37 2.68 -6.65
CA LEU A 8 26.74 3.15 -7.89
C LEU A 8 27.53 2.70 -9.13
N GLN A 9 28.86 2.62 -9.05
CA GLN A 9 29.71 2.24 -10.20
C GLN A 9 29.73 0.73 -10.52
N ASN A 10 29.40 -0.14 -9.56
CA ASN A 10 29.58 -1.60 -9.70
C ASN A 10 28.35 -2.38 -10.20
N GLN A 11 27.30 -1.73 -10.71
CA GLN A 11 26.08 -2.41 -11.19
C GLN A 11 25.87 -2.42 -12.71
N VAL A 12 26.84 -1.97 -13.51
CA VAL A 12 26.65 -1.88 -14.97
C VAL A 12 27.30 -3.07 -15.68
N GLY A 13 26.52 -4.12 -15.87
CA GLY A 13 26.76 -5.08 -16.95
C GLY A 13 26.59 -4.37 -18.30
N ALA A 14 27.54 -4.56 -19.19
CA ALA A 14 27.73 -3.81 -20.43
C ALA A 14 26.47 -3.69 -21.31
N GLN A 15 25.80 -2.53 -21.30
CA GLN A 15 24.99 -1.99 -22.40
C GLN A 15 24.98 -0.45 -22.34
N ASP A 16 25.35 0.19 -23.46
CA ASP A 16 25.25 1.62 -23.86
C ASP A 16 25.34 2.72 -22.79
N PHE A 17 26.52 3.36 -22.72
CA PHE A 17 26.77 4.60 -21.99
C PHE A 17 26.20 5.83 -22.72
N SER A 18 24.90 6.06 -22.58
CA SER A 18 24.38 7.44 -22.53
C SER A 18 24.56 7.94 -21.09
N ALA A 19 25.04 9.18 -20.89
CA ALA A 19 25.37 9.73 -19.57
C ALA A 19 24.29 9.39 -18.52
N GLU A 20 24.64 8.53 -17.55
CA GLU A 20 23.69 7.95 -16.61
C GLU A 20 23.07 9.06 -15.74
N PHE A 21 21.76 9.26 -15.87
CA PHE A 21 21.05 10.28 -15.09
C PHE A 21 21.16 9.96 -13.60
N ILE A 22 21.76 10.86 -12.82
CA ILE A 22 21.85 10.72 -11.37
C ILE A 22 20.49 11.05 -10.74
N PRO A 23 19.89 10.16 -9.92
CA PRO A 23 18.61 10.42 -9.28
C PRO A 23 18.57 11.73 -8.48
N GLN A 24 17.46 12.44 -8.57
CA GLN A 24 17.32 13.79 -8.02
C GLN A 24 16.26 13.85 -6.92
N ALA A 25 16.66 14.29 -5.72
CA ALA A 25 15.80 14.32 -4.53
C ALA A 25 15.24 15.73 -4.21
N TYR A 26 14.02 15.78 -3.67
CA TYR A 26 13.29 17.00 -3.35
C TYR A 26 12.41 16.83 -2.09
N ALA A 27 12.21 17.92 -1.36
CA ALA A 27 11.07 18.09 -0.46
C ALA A 27 9.95 18.82 -1.21
N ILE A 28 8.75 18.25 -1.24
CA ILE A 28 7.62 18.83 -1.99
C ILE A 28 6.35 18.82 -1.13
N LYS A 29 5.61 19.92 -1.18
CA LYS A 29 4.27 20.06 -0.60
C LYS A 29 3.37 20.87 -1.53
N ALA A 30 2.13 20.42 -1.73
CA ALA A 30 1.15 21.13 -2.54
C ALA A 30 0.85 22.53 -1.98
N ASN A 31 0.44 23.47 -2.84
CA ASN A 31 -0.02 24.79 -2.40
C ASN A 31 -1.39 24.72 -1.74
N ASP A 32 -2.23 23.76 -2.14
CA ASP A 32 -3.56 23.52 -1.58
C ASP A 32 -3.50 22.73 -0.27
N ASP A 33 -3.79 23.41 0.84
CA ASP A 33 -3.85 22.81 2.17
C ASP A 33 -4.98 21.78 2.33
N SER A 34 -6.11 21.94 1.64
CA SER A 34 -7.22 20.98 1.66
C SER A 34 -6.78 19.64 1.07
N LEU A 35 -6.08 19.68 -0.07
CA LEU A 35 -5.48 18.51 -0.69
C LEU A 35 -4.44 17.85 0.25
N ARG A 36 -3.60 18.65 0.91
CA ARG A 36 -2.60 18.13 1.87
C ARG A 36 -3.25 17.45 3.06
N LEU A 37 -4.31 18.03 3.63
CA LEU A 37 -5.05 17.44 4.76
C LEU A 37 -5.76 16.14 4.37
N LYS A 38 -6.19 16.00 3.11
CA LYS A 38 -6.74 14.74 2.56
C LYS A 38 -5.66 13.72 2.15
N SER A 39 -4.39 14.13 2.12
CA SER A 39 -3.26 13.29 1.74
C SER A 39 -2.50 12.79 2.98
N SER A 40 -1.72 11.70 2.86
CA SER A 40 -0.87 11.23 3.97
C SER A 40 0.27 12.20 4.32
N SER A 41 0.76 12.93 3.33
CA SER A 41 2.00 13.69 3.37
C SER A 41 1.84 15.02 2.61
N GLY A 42 2.82 15.45 1.83
CA GLY A 42 2.80 16.68 1.03
C GLY A 42 1.83 16.72 -0.15
N GLY A 43 1.17 15.62 -0.48
CA GLY A 43 0.13 15.59 -1.53
C GLY A 43 0.65 15.35 -2.96
N VAL A 44 1.93 15.02 -3.12
CA VAL A 44 2.59 14.87 -4.43
C VAL A 44 1.93 13.82 -5.32
N PHE A 45 1.56 12.66 -4.78
CA PHE A 45 0.83 11.64 -5.55
C PHE A 45 -0.45 12.20 -6.19
N SER A 46 -1.21 13.02 -5.44
CA SER A 46 -2.44 13.61 -5.96
C SER A 46 -2.18 14.60 -7.10
N LEU A 47 -1.04 15.31 -7.08
CA LEU A 47 -0.67 16.24 -8.15
C LEU A 47 -0.24 15.49 -9.41
N LEU A 48 0.60 14.46 -9.27
CA LEU A 48 1.03 13.62 -10.39
C LEU A 48 -0.15 12.85 -11.02
N ALA A 49 -1.02 12.26 -10.19
CA ALA A 49 -2.22 11.58 -10.65
C ALA A 49 -3.19 12.54 -11.36
N ARG A 50 -3.36 13.76 -10.85
CA ARG A 50 -4.16 14.80 -11.52
C ARG A 50 -3.60 15.11 -12.91
N ALA A 51 -2.30 15.36 -13.02
CA ALA A 51 -1.66 15.71 -14.29
C ALA A 51 -1.82 14.59 -15.34
N VAL A 52 -1.83 13.32 -14.93
CA VAL A 52 -2.09 12.18 -15.83
C VAL A 52 -3.57 12.08 -16.22
N LEU A 53 -4.50 12.24 -15.26
CA LEU A 53 -5.94 12.15 -15.51
C LEU A 53 -6.45 13.31 -16.39
N GLU A 54 -5.90 14.52 -16.23
CA GLU A 54 -6.22 15.68 -17.07
C GLU A 54 -5.81 15.48 -18.53
N GLN A 55 -4.86 14.58 -18.80
CA GLN A 55 -4.47 14.16 -20.16
C GLN A 55 -5.27 12.95 -20.66
N GLY A 56 -6.37 12.59 -19.99
CA GLY A 56 -7.15 11.39 -20.33
C GLY A 56 -6.41 10.08 -20.04
N GLY A 57 -5.39 10.10 -19.18
CA GLY A 57 -4.65 8.92 -18.77
C GLY A 57 -5.39 8.05 -17.74
N VAL A 58 -4.73 6.98 -17.30
CA VAL A 58 -5.24 6.02 -16.33
C VAL A 58 -4.31 5.98 -15.13
N VAL A 59 -4.86 5.98 -13.91
CA VAL A 59 -4.07 5.90 -12.68
C VAL A 59 -4.39 4.59 -11.96
N PHE A 60 -3.37 3.81 -11.64
CA PHE A 60 -3.47 2.62 -10.78
C PHE A 60 -3.01 2.92 -9.36
N GLY A 61 -3.71 2.39 -8.37
CA GLY A 61 -3.35 2.56 -6.96
C GLY A 61 -4.15 1.69 -5.99
N ALA A 62 -3.82 1.82 -4.70
CA ALA A 62 -4.45 1.07 -3.64
C ALA A 62 -5.65 1.82 -3.04
N GLY A 63 -6.85 1.25 -3.22
CA GLY A 63 -8.12 1.80 -2.75
C GLY A 63 -8.80 0.90 -1.71
N TYR A 64 -9.77 1.47 -1.00
CA TYR A 64 -10.72 0.67 -0.23
C TYR A 64 -11.84 0.21 -1.15
N VAL A 65 -12.16 -1.09 -1.12
CA VAL A 65 -13.37 -1.62 -1.75
C VAL A 65 -14.57 -1.11 -0.96
N LYS A 66 -15.49 -0.45 -1.66
CA LYS A 66 -16.78 0.01 -1.12
C LYS A 66 -17.86 -0.97 -1.60
N PRO A 67 -18.84 -1.33 -0.75
CA PRO A 67 -19.88 -2.30 -1.13
C PRO A 67 -20.73 -1.87 -2.33
N ASP A 68 -20.84 -0.57 -2.58
CA ASP A 68 -21.75 0.01 -3.58
C ASP A 68 -21.06 0.26 -4.94
N SER A 69 -19.84 -0.25 -5.17
CA SER A 69 -19.20 -0.18 -6.50
C SER A 69 -19.73 -1.29 -7.40
N GLU A 70 -20.15 -0.99 -8.63
CA GLU A 70 -20.61 -1.96 -9.65
C GLU A 70 -19.64 -3.15 -9.84
N ASN A 71 -18.34 -2.93 -9.59
CA ASN A 71 -17.30 -3.97 -9.59
C ASN A 71 -17.38 -4.99 -8.44
N PHE A 72 -18.26 -4.85 -7.44
CA PHE A 72 -18.34 -5.82 -6.34
C PHE A 72 -18.92 -7.17 -6.82
N ALA A 73 -19.82 -7.16 -7.82
CA ALA A 73 -20.45 -8.35 -8.37
C ALA A 73 -19.49 -9.16 -9.27
N SER A 74 -18.85 -8.52 -10.26
CA SER A 74 -17.86 -9.19 -11.13
C SER A 74 -16.64 -9.71 -10.36
N HIS A 75 -16.26 -9.05 -9.27
CA HIS A 75 -15.10 -9.42 -8.46
C HIS A 75 -15.35 -10.56 -7.47
N CYS A 76 -16.61 -10.96 -7.24
CA CYS A 76 -16.91 -12.20 -6.53
C CYS A 76 -16.59 -13.41 -7.42
N GLU A 77 -16.89 -13.33 -8.71
CA GLU A 77 -16.61 -14.38 -9.71
C GLU A 77 -15.09 -14.61 -9.87
N ASP A 78 -14.29 -13.55 -9.95
CA ASP A 78 -12.82 -13.66 -10.06
C ASP A 78 -12.17 -14.35 -8.85
N LEU A 79 -12.73 -14.18 -7.65
CA LEU A 79 -12.27 -14.85 -6.43
C LEU A 79 -12.63 -16.34 -6.38
N GLU A 80 -13.64 -16.76 -7.12
CA GLU A 80 -13.98 -18.17 -7.31
C GLU A 80 -13.06 -18.81 -8.36
N ASN A 81 -12.82 -18.10 -9.47
CA ASN A 81 -11.91 -18.54 -10.54
C ASN A 81 -10.46 -18.74 -10.06
N LEU A 82 -9.94 -17.82 -9.24
CA LEU A 82 -8.56 -17.91 -8.71
C LEU A 82 -8.35 -19.07 -7.72
N LYS A 83 -9.42 -19.51 -7.04
CA LYS A 83 -9.38 -20.65 -6.10
C LYS A 83 -9.43 -21.98 -6.85
N GLN A 84 -10.13 -22.03 -7.97
CA GLN A 84 -10.17 -23.21 -8.84
C GLN A 84 -8.78 -23.50 -9.41
N SER A 85 -8.05 -22.48 -9.87
CA SER A 85 -6.69 -22.68 -10.42
C SER A 85 -5.68 -23.13 -9.36
N THR A 86 -5.79 -22.63 -8.12
CA THR A 86 -4.90 -23.04 -7.02
C THR A 86 -5.21 -24.43 -6.46
N LYS A 87 -6.44 -24.91 -6.60
CA LYS A 87 -6.81 -26.30 -6.29
C LYS A 87 -6.23 -27.26 -7.34
N ASN A 88 -6.36 -26.92 -8.62
CA ASN A 88 -5.79 -27.71 -9.72
C ASN A 88 -4.24 -27.80 -9.65
N LEU A 89 -3.57 -26.73 -9.22
CA LEU A 89 -2.11 -26.72 -8.99
C LEU A 89 -1.67 -27.59 -7.80
N LYS A 90 -2.50 -27.73 -6.76
CA LYS A 90 -2.19 -28.59 -5.61
C LYS A 90 -2.44 -30.07 -5.91
N GLU A 91 -3.48 -30.37 -6.67
CA GLU A 91 -3.77 -31.72 -7.15
C GLU A 91 -2.68 -32.19 -8.14
N ALA A 92 -2.24 -31.33 -9.07
CA ALA A 92 -1.12 -31.63 -9.97
C ALA A 92 0.21 -31.89 -9.23
N ASN A 93 0.51 -31.13 -8.17
CA ASN A 93 1.73 -31.34 -7.37
C ASN A 93 1.66 -32.60 -6.49
N SER A 94 0.48 -33.02 -6.04
CA SER A 94 0.32 -34.30 -5.32
C SER A 94 0.47 -35.53 -6.23
N VAL A 95 0.21 -35.38 -7.54
CA VAL A 95 0.44 -36.44 -8.53
C VAL A 95 1.94 -36.52 -8.90
N ALA A 96 2.64 -35.39 -8.93
CA ALA A 96 4.08 -35.32 -9.22
C ALA A 96 4.98 -35.93 -8.11
N GLU A 97 4.55 -35.90 -6.85
CA GLU A 97 5.30 -36.50 -5.72
C GLU A 97 5.20 -38.05 -5.64
N SER A 98 4.44 -38.69 -6.55
CA SER A 98 4.29 -40.16 -6.60
C SER A 98 5.18 -40.85 -7.65
N LYS A 99 5.99 -40.11 -8.41
CA LYS A 99 6.88 -40.70 -9.44
C LYS A 99 8.34 -40.32 -9.17
N ASN A 100 9.15 -41.35 -8.95
CA ASN A 100 10.59 -41.34 -8.70
C ASN A 100 11.33 -40.49 -9.76
N PRO A 101 12.22 -39.53 -9.39
CA PRO A 101 12.87 -38.66 -10.36
C PRO A 101 14.03 -39.42 -11.03
N LYS A 102 13.80 -39.91 -12.25
CA LYS A 102 14.87 -40.25 -13.19
C LYS A 102 14.79 -39.31 -14.38
N ASN A 103 15.88 -38.59 -14.62
CA ASN A 103 16.26 -37.82 -15.81
C ASN A 103 15.14 -37.20 -16.64
N ILE A 104 14.95 -35.89 -16.48
CA ILE A 104 14.33 -35.05 -17.51
C ILE A 104 15.37 -34.02 -17.91
N GLU A 105 15.98 -34.23 -19.08
CA GLU A 105 16.72 -33.20 -19.81
C GLU A 105 15.77 -32.06 -20.17
N TYR A 106 16.18 -30.83 -19.86
CA TYR A 106 15.47 -29.64 -20.31
C TYR A 106 15.69 -29.46 -21.82
N MET A 107 14.70 -29.83 -22.63
CA MET A 107 14.62 -29.35 -24.01
C MET A 107 14.25 -27.87 -23.99
N CYS A 108 15.23 -27.05 -24.38
CA CYS A 108 15.05 -25.64 -24.66
C CYS A 108 14.35 -25.50 -26.03
N GLU A 109 13.07 -25.12 -26.03
CA GLU A 109 12.42 -24.66 -27.26
C GLU A 109 12.97 -23.29 -27.61
N THR A 110 13.94 -23.28 -28.53
CA THR A 110 14.41 -22.09 -29.24
C THR A 110 13.34 -21.64 -30.23
N GLU A 111 12.87 -20.40 -30.12
CA GLU A 111 12.08 -19.76 -31.18
C GLU A 111 12.92 -19.68 -32.47
N PRO A 112 12.33 -19.88 -33.66
CA PRO A 112 13.08 -19.91 -34.91
C PRO A 112 13.53 -18.50 -35.31
N SER A 113 14.81 -18.21 -35.08
CA SER A 113 15.55 -17.16 -35.77
C SER A 113 15.86 -17.62 -37.20
N GLY A 114 14.97 -17.30 -38.14
CA GLY A 114 15.22 -17.50 -39.57
C GLY A 114 15.96 -16.30 -40.18
N ILE A 115 17.29 -16.32 -40.13
CA ILE A 115 18.14 -15.61 -41.10
C ILE A 115 18.99 -16.68 -41.79
N HIS A 116 18.73 -16.93 -43.07
CA HIS A 116 19.71 -17.49 -43.97
C HIS A 116 19.76 -16.65 -45.25
N SER A 117 20.97 -16.13 -45.49
CA SER A 117 21.47 -15.52 -46.72
C SER A 117 21.50 -16.50 -47.90
N ARG A 118 21.27 -16.06 -49.14
CA ARG A 118 22.32 -15.74 -50.15
C ARG A 118 21.71 -15.34 -51.52
N ALA A 119 22.39 -14.38 -52.17
CA ALA A 119 22.56 -14.05 -53.61
C ALA A 119 21.59 -14.64 -54.67
N GLY A 120 21.19 -13.95 -55.73
CA GLY A 120 21.60 -12.69 -56.36
C GLY A 120 20.70 -12.40 -57.58
N ASP A 121 21.12 -11.44 -58.39
CA ASP A 121 20.63 -11.07 -59.74
C ASP A 121 19.66 -9.87 -59.89
N THR A 122 20.30 -8.75 -60.24
CA THR A 122 20.02 -7.76 -61.30
C THR A 122 18.70 -6.95 -61.34
N ILE A 123 18.86 -5.65 -61.08
CA ILE A 123 18.52 -4.48 -61.93
C ILE A 123 17.21 -4.56 -62.74
N ASP A 124 16.22 -3.72 -62.41
CA ASP A 124 15.82 -2.63 -63.32
C ASP A 124 15.06 -1.48 -62.64
N LYS A 125 15.23 -0.28 -63.18
CA LYS A 125 14.57 0.99 -62.80
C LYS A 125 13.33 1.20 -63.67
N THR A 126 12.24 1.74 -63.11
CA THR A 126 11.25 2.65 -63.77
C THR A 126 10.11 2.92 -62.77
N SER A 127 9.96 4.14 -62.23
CA SER A 127 9.15 5.29 -62.71
C SER A 127 7.62 5.20 -62.48
N SER A 128 7.14 6.22 -61.75
CA SER A 128 5.93 7.04 -61.98
C SER A 128 4.49 6.54 -61.70
N GLN A 129 3.76 7.44 -61.01
CA GLN A 129 2.37 7.90 -61.25
C GLN A 129 1.18 7.05 -60.77
N THR A 130 0.40 7.48 -59.75
CA THR A 130 -0.79 8.39 -59.68
C THR A 130 -2.18 7.71 -59.79
N SER A 131 -3.19 8.38 -59.19
CA SER A 131 -4.67 8.17 -59.16
C SER A 131 -5.20 7.23 -58.07
N SER A 132 -6.10 7.60 -57.15
CA SER A 132 -7.33 8.43 -57.09
C SER A 132 -8.61 7.70 -57.50
N GLN A 133 -9.68 7.93 -56.70
CA GLN A 133 -11.09 7.46 -56.80
C GLN A 133 -11.38 6.03 -56.30
N ARG A 134 -12.57 5.66 -55.82
CA ARG A 134 -13.68 6.23 -54.99
C ARG A 134 -14.68 5.07 -54.81
N ASP A 135 -15.34 5.01 -53.64
CA ASP A 135 -16.69 4.48 -53.35
C ASP A 135 -17.10 3.02 -53.69
N ARG A 136 -17.49 2.24 -52.66
CA ARG A 136 -18.88 1.74 -52.44
C ARG A 136 -19.05 0.91 -51.15
N ILE A 137 -20.30 0.89 -50.68
CA ILE A 137 -20.86 0.48 -49.38
C ILE A 137 -21.50 -0.94 -49.46
N LEU A 138 -21.71 -1.56 -48.29
CA LEU A 138 -22.52 -2.77 -47.92
C LEU A 138 -21.76 -4.11 -48.06
N GLU A 139 -21.84 -5.10 -47.17
CA GLU A 139 -22.91 -5.46 -46.23
C GLU A 139 -22.38 -6.42 -45.12
N SER A 140 -23.19 -6.52 -44.06
CA SER A 140 -23.12 -7.40 -42.87
C SER A 140 -22.63 -8.83 -43.09
N HIS A 141 -21.97 -9.45 -42.10
CA HIS A 141 -22.10 -10.89 -41.77
C HIS A 141 -21.79 -11.15 -40.29
N GLN A 142 -22.81 -11.58 -39.53
CA GLN A 142 -22.66 -12.33 -38.27
C GLN A 142 -22.17 -13.75 -38.56
N PRO A 143 -21.68 -14.48 -37.54
CA PRO A 143 -22.14 -15.86 -37.38
C PRO A 143 -22.68 -16.17 -35.98
N LYS A 144 -23.61 -17.12 -36.03
CA LYS A 144 -24.49 -17.66 -35.00
C LYS A 144 -23.79 -18.73 -34.14
N ASN A 145 -24.25 -18.81 -32.89
CA ASN A 145 -24.50 -19.96 -32.03
C ASN A 145 -23.82 -21.31 -32.33
N ALA A 146 -23.16 -21.85 -31.30
CA ALA A 146 -23.16 -23.28 -31.02
C ALA A 146 -23.72 -23.49 -29.61
N GLU A 147 -24.77 -24.31 -29.53
CA GLU A 147 -25.55 -24.65 -28.34
C GLU A 147 -25.30 -26.12 -27.97
N TYR A 148 -25.61 -26.46 -26.72
CA TYR A 148 -25.82 -27.78 -26.08
C TYR A 148 -24.81 -28.31 -25.05
N ALA A 149 -25.23 -28.07 -23.80
CA ALA A 149 -25.51 -29.06 -22.75
C ALA A 149 -24.34 -29.78 -22.07
N ARG A 150 -24.27 -29.64 -20.73
CA ARG A 150 -25.00 -30.52 -19.81
C ARG A 150 -24.97 -29.96 -18.39
N GLU A 151 -26.08 -30.17 -17.70
CA GLU A 151 -26.30 -29.94 -16.29
C GLU A 151 -25.22 -30.63 -15.45
N ALA A 152 -24.66 -29.89 -14.50
CA ALA A 152 -24.04 -30.45 -13.31
C ALA A 152 -24.30 -29.46 -12.18
N GLU A 153 -25.28 -29.76 -11.35
CA GLU A 153 -25.36 -29.19 -10.01
C GLU A 153 -24.05 -29.49 -9.26
N PRO A 154 -23.57 -28.54 -8.44
CA PRO A 154 -22.82 -28.94 -7.27
C PRO A 154 -23.40 -28.29 -6.02
N SER A 155 -24.19 -29.11 -5.33
CA SER A 155 -24.05 -29.41 -3.92
C SER A 155 -22.79 -28.84 -3.25
N GLY A 156 -23.04 -28.20 -2.11
CA GLY A 156 -22.11 -27.32 -1.42
C GLY A 156 -20.85 -27.98 -0.86
N ILE A 157 -19.91 -27.12 -0.47
CA ILE A 157 -19.56 -26.94 0.95
C ILE A 157 -18.91 -25.55 1.13
N HIS A 158 -19.75 -24.68 1.69
CA HIS A 158 -19.52 -23.68 2.71
C HIS A 158 -18.30 -22.73 2.62
N SER A 159 -18.49 -21.59 1.95
CA SER A 159 -18.51 -20.39 2.80
C SER A 159 -19.72 -20.57 3.70
N ARG A 160 -19.58 -20.58 5.03
CA ARG A 160 -20.80 -20.56 5.85
C ARG A 160 -21.63 -19.39 5.33
N ALA A 161 -22.89 -19.64 4.96
CA ALA A 161 -23.87 -18.65 4.52
C ALA A 161 -24.13 -17.63 5.66
N GLY A 162 -23.11 -16.81 5.93
CA GLY A 162 -22.85 -16.14 7.19
C GLY A 162 -21.43 -15.52 7.27
N ASP A 163 -20.64 -15.54 6.19
CA ASP A 163 -19.38 -14.77 6.08
C ASP A 163 -19.60 -13.37 5.46
N THR A 164 -20.79 -13.12 4.91
CA THR A 164 -21.30 -11.78 4.58
C THR A 164 -22.27 -11.29 5.65
N THR A 165 -21.89 -11.37 6.93
CA THR A 165 -22.70 -10.72 7.98
C THR A 165 -22.54 -9.20 7.87
N ASN A 166 -23.60 -8.54 7.39
CA ASN A 166 -24.06 -7.21 7.79
C ASN A 166 -22.99 -6.30 8.44
N GLY A 167 -22.02 -5.81 7.64
CA GLY A 167 -21.14 -4.70 8.03
C GLY A 167 -19.62 -4.90 7.93
N VAL A 168 -19.12 -6.11 7.67
CA VAL A 168 -17.65 -6.38 7.61
C VAL A 168 -17.04 -6.24 6.21
N ALA A 169 -17.86 -6.18 5.14
CA ALA A 169 -17.41 -5.94 3.75
C ALA A 169 -16.80 -4.55 3.51
N ASN A 170 -16.79 -3.67 4.52
CA ASN A 170 -16.25 -2.33 4.39
C ASN A 170 -14.72 -2.31 4.54
N LEU A 171 -14.04 -1.63 3.61
CA LEU A 171 -12.62 -1.26 3.68
C LEU A 171 -11.62 -2.43 3.58
N GLU A 172 -11.91 -3.45 2.78
CA GLU A 172 -10.81 -4.28 2.23
C GLU A 172 -9.96 -3.42 1.29
N VAL A 173 -8.65 -3.70 1.23
CA VAL A 173 -7.74 -2.93 0.37
C VAL A 173 -7.45 -3.75 -0.89
N ARG A 174 -7.63 -3.15 -2.06
CA ARG A 174 -7.27 -3.75 -3.35
C ARG A 174 -6.53 -2.75 -4.21
N HIS A 175 -5.73 -3.27 -5.14
CA HIS A 175 -5.25 -2.47 -6.25
C HIS A 175 -6.35 -2.38 -7.31
N SER A 176 -6.53 -1.21 -7.91
CA SER A 176 -7.43 -0.99 -9.04
C SER A 176 -6.93 0.19 -9.86
N PHE A 177 -7.73 0.66 -10.82
CA PHE A 177 -7.47 1.88 -11.57
C PHE A 177 -8.64 2.86 -11.49
N ILE A 178 -8.38 4.10 -11.92
CA ILE A 178 -9.36 5.18 -12.11
C ILE A 178 -9.03 5.91 -13.43
N GLU A 179 -10.05 6.51 -14.04
CA GLU A 179 -9.92 7.29 -15.28
C GLU A 179 -10.43 8.72 -15.12
N SER A 180 -10.95 9.08 -13.94
CA SER A 180 -11.49 10.41 -13.67
C SER A 180 -10.94 11.05 -12.38
N LEU A 181 -10.89 12.39 -12.36
CA LEU A 181 -10.43 13.16 -11.19
C LEU A 181 -11.34 12.98 -9.96
N GLN A 182 -12.63 12.74 -10.19
CA GLN A 182 -13.65 12.54 -9.16
C GLN A 182 -13.35 11.29 -8.33
N GLU A 183 -12.71 10.29 -8.93
CA GLU A 183 -12.36 9.03 -8.27
C GLU A 183 -11.00 9.07 -7.55
N LEU A 184 -10.20 10.13 -7.73
CA LEU A 184 -8.84 10.22 -7.16
C LEU A 184 -8.81 10.06 -5.63
N ASP A 185 -9.87 10.49 -4.95
CA ASP A 185 -10.03 10.30 -3.50
C ASP A 185 -10.02 8.81 -3.08
N ASN A 186 -10.32 7.87 -3.98
CA ASN A 186 -10.26 6.44 -3.71
C ASN A 186 -8.81 5.96 -3.42
N PHE A 187 -7.81 6.55 -4.08
CA PHE A 187 -6.39 6.18 -3.91
C PHE A 187 -5.61 7.05 -2.94
N ARG A 188 -6.16 8.20 -2.50
CA ARG A 188 -5.52 9.02 -1.46
C ARG A 188 -5.39 8.28 -0.13
N ARG A 189 -4.46 8.77 0.68
CA ARG A 189 -4.10 8.26 2.02
C ARG A 189 -3.41 6.90 1.99
N SER A 190 -2.64 6.63 3.03
CA SER A 190 -1.89 5.40 3.20
C SER A 190 -2.81 4.30 3.73
N LYS A 191 -2.63 3.09 3.19
CA LYS A 191 -3.25 1.87 3.72
C LYS A 191 -2.13 0.95 4.17
N TYR A 192 -1.98 0.72 5.47
CA TYR A 192 -0.94 -0.19 6.00
C TYR A 192 -1.40 -1.64 5.95
N VAL A 193 -1.86 -2.07 4.77
CA VAL A 193 -2.38 -3.40 4.48
C VAL A 193 -1.89 -3.75 3.08
N GLU A 194 -1.59 -5.03 2.83
CA GLU A 194 -1.36 -5.48 1.46
C GLU A 194 -2.56 -5.13 0.56
N SER A 195 -2.29 -4.56 -0.60
CA SER A 195 -3.23 -4.46 -1.72
C SER A 195 -2.92 -5.58 -2.72
N PRO A 196 -3.77 -6.62 -2.82
CA PRO A 196 -3.61 -7.62 -3.87
C PRO A 196 -3.67 -6.97 -5.25
N ILE A 197 -2.75 -7.36 -6.14
CA ILE A 197 -2.64 -6.81 -7.51
C ILE A 197 -3.79 -7.29 -8.40
N GLY A 198 -4.23 -8.53 -8.25
CA GLY A 198 -5.26 -9.11 -9.12
C GLY A 198 -4.82 -9.06 -10.59
N ASP A 199 -5.70 -8.56 -11.44
CA ASP A 199 -5.52 -8.38 -12.89
C ASP A 199 -4.89 -7.03 -13.27
N CYS A 200 -4.53 -6.18 -12.30
CA CYS A 200 -4.09 -4.81 -12.57
C CYS A 200 -2.86 -4.72 -13.50
N PHE A 201 -1.95 -5.69 -13.47
CA PHE A 201 -0.81 -5.72 -14.39
C PHE A 201 -1.23 -6.00 -15.83
N ILE A 202 -2.21 -6.89 -16.03
CA ILE A 202 -2.79 -7.21 -17.34
C ILE A 202 -3.48 -5.96 -17.89
N LYS A 203 -4.38 -5.36 -17.10
CA LYS A 203 -5.09 -4.12 -17.46
C LYS A 203 -4.14 -2.96 -17.75
N ALA A 204 -3.09 -2.78 -16.96
CA ALA A 204 -2.07 -1.77 -17.23
C ALA A 204 -1.42 -2.00 -18.60
N LYS A 205 -1.06 -3.25 -18.95
CA LYS A 205 -0.50 -3.59 -20.26
C LYS A 205 -1.47 -3.35 -21.40
N GLU A 206 -2.77 -3.60 -21.20
CA GLU A 206 -3.82 -3.31 -22.19
C GLU A 206 -3.93 -1.82 -22.47
N PHE A 207 -4.04 -0.97 -21.43
CA PHE A 207 -4.06 0.48 -21.60
C PHE A 207 -2.79 1.00 -22.28
N LEU A 208 -1.63 0.49 -21.87
CA LEU A 208 -0.34 0.85 -22.48
C LEU A 208 -0.28 0.50 -23.96
N ARG A 209 -0.81 -0.67 -24.36
CA ARG A 209 -0.90 -1.10 -25.77
C ARG A 209 -1.90 -0.28 -26.58
N ALA A 210 -2.96 0.19 -25.94
CA ALA A 210 -3.91 1.14 -26.53
C ALA A 210 -3.36 2.58 -26.63
N GLY A 211 -2.08 2.81 -26.30
CA GLY A 211 -1.45 4.13 -26.38
C GLY A 211 -1.87 5.09 -25.26
N ARG A 212 -2.66 4.64 -24.27
CA ARG A 212 -3.07 5.48 -23.14
C ARG A 212 -1.87 5.76 -22.23
N LEU A 213 -1.84 6.96 -21.68
CA LEU A 213 -0.89 7.29 -20.61
C LEU A 213 -1.30 6.59 -19.32
N VAL A 214 -0.37 5.86 -18.68
CA VAL A 214 -0.63 5.10 -17.46
C VAL A 214 0.30 5.56 -16.34
N LEU A 215 -0.27 5.93 -15.20
CA LEU A 215 0.46 6.05 -13.94
C LEU A 215 0.20 4.79 -13.12
N PHE A 216 1.24 4.04 -12.75
CA PHE A 216 1.10 2.90 -11.85
C PHE A 216 1.77 3.17 -10.51
N SER A 217 0.96 3.33 -9.45
CA SER A 217 1.47 3.58 -8.10
C SER A 217 1.40 2.34 -7.22
N GLY A 218 2.47 2.02 -6.50
CA GLY A 218 2.51 0.85 -5.62
C GLY A 218 3.61 0.94 -4.56
N VAL A 219 3.79 -0.13 -3.78
CA VAL A 219 5.01 -0.30 -2.98
C VAL A 219 6.14 -0.85 -3.85
N GLN A 220 7.39 -0.78 -3.37
CA GLN A 220 8.58 -1.16 -4.15
C GLN A 220 8.46 -2.54 -4.83
N CYS A 221 7.98 -3.57 -4.13
CA CYS A 221 7.83 -4.91 -4.71
C CYS A 221 6.69 -5.04 -5.73
N GLN A 222 5.67 -4.17 -5.67
CA GLN A 222 4.61 -4.14 -6.68
C GLN A 222 5.12 -3.50 -7.97
N ILE A 223 5.92 -2.43 -7.88
CA ILE A 223 6.55 -1.82 -9.07
C ILE A 223 7.59 -2.75 -9.69
N HIS A 224 8.41 -3.41 -8.86
CA HIS A 224 9.32 -4.44 -9.33
C HIS A 224 8.56 -5.55 -10.09
N GLY A 225 7.46 -6.04 -9.52
CA GLY A 225 6.61 -7.05 -10.15
C GLY A 225 6.00 -6.60 -11.48
N LEU A 226 5.54 -5.35 -11.57
CA LEU A 226 5.02 -4.78 -12.82
C LEU A 226 6.12 -4.75 -13.90
N ASN A 227 7.30 -4.24 -13.57
CA ASN A 227 8.42 -4.16 -14.50
C ASN A 227 8.83 -5.55 -15.02
N ALA A 228 8.91 -6.54 -14.12
CA ALA A 228 9.19 -7.93 -14.48
C ALA A 228 8.10 -8.57 -15.36
N PHE A 229 6.83 -8.22 -15.13
CA PHE A 229 5.70 -8.68 -15.94
C PHE A 229 5.69 -8.06 -17.35
N LEU A 230 5.95 -6.74 -17.44
CA LEU A 230 5.93 -6.02 -18.71
C LEU A 230 7.09 -6.39 -19.63
N ARG A 231 8.26 -6.76 -19.06
CA ARG A 231 9.48 -7.20 -19.76
C ARG A 231 10.07 -6.20 -20.77
N LYS A 232 9.55 -4.98 -20.82
CA LYS A 232 10.08 -3.87 -21.61
C LYS A 232 9.65 -2.54 -21.02
N LYS A 233 10.32 -1.47 -21.42
CA LYS A 233 9.91 -0.10 -21.09
C LYS A 233 8.79 0.37 -22.01
N TYR A 234 7.88 1.15 -21.45
CA TYR A 234 6.79 1.79 -22.16
C TYR A 234 6.93 3.31 -21.98
N PRO A 235 7.01 4.10 -23.07
CA PRO A 235 7.18 5.55 -22.97
C PRO A 235 5.96 6.24 -22.35
N ASN A 236 4.79 5.62 -22.44
CA ASN A 236 3.52 6.04 -21.87
C ASN A 236 3.24 5.43 -20.48
N LEU A 237 4.26 4.94 -19.77
CA LEU A 237 4.15 4.45 -18.39
C LEU A 237 4.94 5.36 -17.45
N LEU A 238 4.29 5.82 -16.39
CA LEU A 238 4.93 6.47 -15.24
C LEU A 238 4.73 5.59 -14.00
N THR A 239 5.81 5.04 -13.46
CA THR A 239 5.77 4.23 -12.24
C THR A 239 6.10 5.03 -11.00
N ILE A 240 5.27 4.90 -9.96
CA ILE A 240 5.49 5.53 -8.66
C ILE A 240 5.59 4.45 -7.60
N GLU A 241 6.73 4.36 -6.92
CA GLU A 241 6.82 3.59 -5.69
C GLU A 241 6.64 4.47 -4.45
N VAL A 242 6.02 3.91 -3.42
CA VAL A 242 6.01 4.51 -2.08
C VAL A 242 7.00 3.76 -1.19
N ILE A 243 7.82 4.50 -0.44
CA ILE A 243 8.73 3.95 0.57
C ILE A 243 7.93 3.10 1.56
N CYS A 244 8.11 1.78 1.51
CA CYS A 244 7.30 0.84 2.28
C CYS A 244 8.09 0.23 3.44
N ASN A 245 7.56 0.23 4.66
CA ASN A 245 8.16 -0.51 5.77
C ASN A 245 7.83 -2.00 5.69
N SER A 246 6.54 -2.33 5.60
CA SER A 246 6.02 -3.68 5.36
C SER A 246 4.55 -3.59 4.95
N VAL A 247 3.94 -4.71 4.58
CA VAL A 247 2.49 -4.81 4.34
C VAL A 247 1.91 -5.98 5.14
N PRO A 248 1.17 -5.73 6.24
CA PRO A 248 0.44 -6.78 6.94
C PRO A 248 -0.61 -7.46 6.05
N SER A 249 -0.98 -8.71 6.36
CA SER A 249 -1.94 -9.46 5.55
C SER A 249 -3.38 -8.93 5.69
N PRO A 250 -4.22 -9.09 4.65
CA PRO A 250 -5.63 -8.72 4.71
C PRO A 250 -6.39 -9.41 5.86
N LYS A 251 -6.05 -10.67 6.20
CA LYS A 251 -6.62 -11.39 7.35
C LYS A 251 -6.37 -10.65 8.67
N ILE A 252 -5.15 -10.14 8.90
CA ILE A 252 -4.84 -9.40 10.13
C ILE A 252 -5.58 -8.06 10.17
N TRP A 253 -5.72 -7.38 9.03
CA TRP A 253 -6.52 -6.17 8.92
C TRP A 253 -7.99 -6.42 9.26
N ARG A 254 -8.59 -7.49 8.73
CA ARG A 254 -9.95 -7.91 9.05
C ARG A 254 -10.15 -8.15 10.55
N ILE A 255 -9.27 -8.94 11.17
CA ILE A 255 -9.30 -9.21 12.62
C ILE A 255 -9.27 -7.89 13.40
N TYR A 256 -8.43 -6.94 13.00
CA TYR A 256 -8.35 -5.65 13.67
C TYR A 256 -9.63 -4.81 13.48
N LYS A 257 -10.18 -4.72 12.26
CA LYS A 257 -11.46 -4.03 12.00
C LYS A 257 -12.58 -4.58 12.88
N GLU A 258 -12.73 -5.90 12.92
CA GLU A 258 -13.76 -6.56 13.74
C GLU A 258 -13.56 -6.29 15.24
N SER A 259 -12.30 -6.23 15.71
CA SER A 259 -11.99 -5.85 17.10
C SER A 259 -12.44 -4.46 17.48
N MET A 260 -12.43 -3.53 16.51
CA MET A 260 -12.78 -2.14 16.75
C MET A 260 -14.28 -1.94 16.92
N LEU A 261 -15.07 -2.75 16.23
CA LEU A 261 -16.53 -2.72 16.28
C LEU A 261 -17.06 -3.57 17.44
N GLU A 262 -16.19 -4.14 18.28
CA GLU A 262 -16.58 -5.11 19.30
C GLU A 262 -17.64 -4.58 20.29
N GLY A 263 -18.84 -5.18 20.27
CA GLY A 263 -19.91 -4.86 21.22
C GLY A 263 -20.73 -3.63 20.82
N GLU A 264 -20.60 -3.19 19.57
CA GLU A 264 -21.34 -2.08 18.99
C GLU A 264 -22.12 -2.57 17.77
N ASP A 265 -23.41 -2.21 17.67
CA ASP A 265 -24.15 -2.30 16.40
C ASP A 265 -23.75 -1.12 15.50
N SER A 266 -22.46 -1.09 15.13
CA SER A 266 -21.85 -0.05 14.33
C SER A 266 -21.12 -0.60 13.11
N LYS A 267 -21.21 0.13 11.99
CA LYS A 267 -20.51 -0.16 10.73
C LYS A 267 -19.29 0.75 10.62
N LEU A 268 -18.12 0.21 10.30
CA LEU A 268 -16.94 1.02 9.97
C LEU A 268 -17.08 1.58 8.56
N LEU A 269 -17.21 2.89 8.40
CA LEU A 269 -17.40 3.56 7.11
C LEU A 269 -16.10 3.98 6.44
N ASP A 270 -15.12 4.41 7.24
CA ASP A 270 -13.82 4.88 6.75
C ASP A 270 -12.74 4.68 7.81
N PHE A 271 -11.51 4.53 7.36
CA PHE A 271 -10.35 4.44 8.22
C PHE A 271 -9.19 5.25 7.63
N ASN A 272 -8.67 6.19 8.40
CA ASN A 272 -7.47 6.94 8.05
C ASN A 272 -6.31 6.50 8.95
N PHE A 273 -5.29 5.90 8.34
CA PHE A 273 -4.05 5.53 9.03
C PHE A 273 -3.13 6.73 9.35
N ARG A 274 -3.45 7.91 8.85
CA ARG A 274 -2.67 9.16 9.02
C ARG A 274 -3.62 10.35 9.13
N GLY A 275 -4.42 10.39 10.20
CA GLY A 275 -5.22 11.55 10.57
C GLY A 275 -4.33 12.72 10.98
N LYS A 276 -4.61 13.90 10.41
CA LYS A 276 -3.84 15.14 10.64
C LYS A 276 -4.57 16.14 11.56
N ASP A 277 -5.67 15.73 12.19
CA ASP A 277 -6.50 16.58 13.06
C ASP A 277 -5.71 17.19 14.23
N TYR A 278 -4.58 16.58 14.60
CA TYR A 278 -3.69 17.09 15.65
C TYR A 278 -2.26 17.28 15.14
N GLY A 279 -2.04 17.33 13.83
CA GLY A 279 -0.72 17.47 13.23
C GLY A 279 -0.22 16.21 12.52
N TRP A 280 0.59 16.40 11.47
CA TRP A 280 1.14 15.33 10.63
C TRP A 280 2.07 14.40 11.39
N GLU A 281 2.92 14.94 12.27
CA GLU A 281 3.91 14.14 13.01
C GLU A 281 3.28 13.36 14.19
N ARG A 282 2.06 13.71 14.62
CA ARG A 282 1.47 13.15 15.86
C ARG A 282 0.94 11.74 15.72
N GLY A 283 0.79 11.23 14.50
CA GLY A 283 0.44 9.84 14.25
C GLY A 283 -0.88 9.43 14.92
N ILE A 284 -2.00 9.87 14.36
CA ILE A 284 -3.33 9.54 14.86
C ILE A 284 -4.09 8.79 13.78
N PHE A 285 -4.70 7.68 14.16
CA PHE A 285 -5.69 7.02 13.31
C PHE A 285 -7.06 7.64 13.53
N ALA A 286 -7.87 7.70 12.47
CA ALA A 286 -9.28 8.07 12.58
C ALA A 286 -10.14 6.94 12.00
N ALA A 287 -11.11 6.47 12.78
CA ALA A 287 -12.08 5.47 12.37
C ALA A 287 -13.47 6.08 12.40
N LYS A 288 -14.12 6.17 11.24
CA LYS A 288 -15.47 6.70 11.11
C LYS A 288 -16.46 5.54 11.20
N THR A 289 -17.33 5.54 12.19
CA THR A 289 -18.34 4.50 12.41
C THR A 289 -19.75 5.08 12.30
N LYS A 290 -20.72 4.23 11.92
CA LYS A 290 -22.15 4.56 11.87
C LYS A 290 -22.91 3.57 12.75
N THR A 291 -23.60 4.08 13.77
CA THR A 291 -24.37 3.27 14.72
C THR A 291 -25.87 3.44 14.45
N LYS A 292 -26.64 2.35 14.52
CA LYS A 292 -28.11 2.41 14.55
C LYS A 292 -28.58 2.79 15.95
N THR A 293 -29.45 3.79 16.10
CA THR A 293 -30.03 4.09 17.43
C THR A 293 -31.24 3.19 17.72
N LYS A 294 -31.52 2.95 19.01
CA LYS A 294 -32.61 2.06 19.47
C LYS A 294 -34.00 2.46 18.93
N THR A 295 -34.20 3.72 18.58
CA THR A 295 -35.32 4.19 17.76
C THR A 295 -34.95 4.04 16.28
N LYS A 296 -35.58 3.09 15.59
CA LYS A 296 -35.23 2.55 14.25
C LYS A 296 -35.13 3.56 13.09
N THR A 297 -35.35 4.87 13.31
CA THR A 297 -35.42 5.90 12.26
C THR A 297 -34.23 6.86 12.21
N LYS A 298 -33.30 6.87 13.18
CA LYS A 298 -32.12 7.76 13.14
C LYS A 298 -30.81 6.96 13.14
N THR A 299 -29.84 7.40 12.34
CA THR A 299 -28.47 6.84 12.34
C THR A 299 -27.50 7.91 12.77
N LYS A 300 -26.53 7.56 13.63
CA LYS A 300 -25.52 8.50 14.10
C LYS A 300 -24.15 8.10 13.58
N THR A 301 -23.51 9.02 12.87
CA THR A 301 -22.11 8.88 12.45
C THR A 301 -21.20 9.47 13.53
N LYS A 302 -20.14 8.76 13.88
CA LYS A 302 -19.11 9.20 14.84
C LYS A 302 -17.73 8.96 14.24
N THR A 303 -16.78 9.83 14.56
CA THR A 303 -15.36 9.61 14.25
C THR A 303 -14.63 9.37 15.55
N LYS A 304 -13.94 8.23 15.65
CA LYS A 304 -13.09 7.86 16.79
C LYS A 304 -11.64 8.07 16.40
N THR A 305 -10.93 8.89 17.16
CA THR A 305 -9.48 9.07 17.00
C THR A 305 -8.74 8.09 17.91
N ILE A 306 -7.67 7.48 17.39
CA ILE A 306 -6.89 6.46 18.09
C ILE A 306 -5.41 6.84 17.94
N PRO A 307 -4.74 7.26 19.02
CA PRO A 307 -3.29 7.47 18.99
C PRO A 307 -2.58 6.19 18.53
N HIS A 308 -1.60 6.33 17.64
CA HIS A 308 -0.81 5.22 17.10
C HIS A 308 -0.24 4.30 18.20
N THR A 309 0.23 4.88 19.31
CA THR A 309 0.81 4.16 20.46
C THR A 309 -0.20 3.30 21.22
N LEU A 310 -1.50 3.54 21.02
CA LEU A 310 -2.59 2.76 21.59
C LEU A 310 -3.19 1.77 20.58
N SER A 311 -2.83 1.87 19.29
CA SER A 311 -3.28 0.92 18.29
C SER A 311 -2.44 -0.37 18.33
N PRO A 312 -3.03 -1.54 18.63
CA PRO A 312 -2.35 -2.83 18.53
C PRO A 312 -1.85 -3.11 17.10
N TYR A 313 -2.58 -2.61 16.11
CA TYR A 313 -2.24 -2.79 14.69
C TYR A 313 -0.98 -2.01 14.36
N TYR A 314 -0.92 -0.73 14.72
CA TYR A 314 0.25 0.10 14.43
C TYR A 314 1.48 -0.33 15.24
N THR A 315 1.30 -0.64 16.52
CA THR A 315 2.39 -1.14 17.36
C THR A 315 2.92 -2.48 16.84
N GLY A 316 2.04 -3.35 16.32
CA GLY A 316 2.47 -4.57 15.65
C GLY A 316 3.17 -4.32 14.31
N PHE A 317 2.69 -3.34 13.54
CA PHE A 317 3.26 -2.93 12.26
C PHE A 317 4.69 -2.38 12.41
N LEU A 318 4.89 -1.40 13.30
CA LEU A 318 6.22 -0.84 13.58
C LEU A 318 7.11 -1.84 14.35
N GLY A 319 6.53 -2.68 15.19
CA GLY A 319 7.24 -3.71 15.93
C GLY A 319 7.56 -4.97 15.10
N HIS A 320 7.18 -5.00 13.82
CA HIS A 320 7.32 -6.15 12.93
C HIS A 320 6.73 -7.47 13.45
N THR A 321 5.70 -7.41 14.31
CA THR A 321 5.02 -8.61 14.84
C THR A 321 3.89 -9.10 13.95
N ILE A 322 3.37 -8.23 13.06
CA ILE A 322 2.35 -8.57 12.04
C ILE A 322 2.88 -8.45 10.60
N THR A 323 4.20 -8.32 10.46
CA THR A 323 4.89 -8.28 9.17
C THR A 323 4.90 -9.66 8.50
N ARG A 324 4.84 -9.69 7.17
CA ARG A 324 4.93 -10.92 6.38
C ARG A 324 6.39 -11.37 6.23
N PRO A 325 6.67 -12.67 6.09
CA PRO A 325 8.03 -13.15 5.83
C PRO A 325 8.68 -12.48 4.61
N SER A 326 7.93 -12.28 3.52
CA SER A 326 8.46 -11.62 2.31
C SER A 326 8.91 -10.17 2.55
N CYS A 327 8.41 -9.50 3.57
CA CYS A 327 8.85 -8.15 3.94
C CYS A 327 10.08 -8.14 4.85
N GLU A 328 10.46 -9.27 5.45
CA GLU A 328 11.65 -9.39 6.30
C GLU A 328 12.94 -9.40 5.48
N ASN A 329 12.86 -9.85 4.23
CA ASN A 329 13.94 -9.82 3.26
C ASN A 329 13.41 -9.45 1.87
N CYS A 330 12.83 -8.25 1.76
CA CYS A 330 12.24 -7.78 0.51
C CYS A 330 13.35 -7.48 -0.52
N PHE A 331 13.31 -8.19 -1.65
CA PHE A 331 14.31 -8.04 -2.73
C PHE A 331 14.26 -6.68 -3.43
N SER A 332 13.11 -6.01 -3.40
CA SER A 332 12.90 -4.71 -4.07
C SER A 332 13.34 -3.51 -3.23
N LYS A 333 14.04 -3.75 -2.11
CA LYS A 333 14.74 -2.69 -1.38
C LYS A 333 15.96 -2.21 -2.16
N ASP A 334 16.63 -1.21 -1.62
CA ASP A 334 17.91 -0.74 -2.17
C ASP A 334 17.73 -0.16 -3.58
N MET A 335 16.62 0.56 -3.79
CA MET A 335 16.23 1.16 -5.08
C MET A 335 16.01 0.17 -6.24
N ARG A 336 15.93 -1.14 -5.96
CA ARG A 336 15.86 -2.20 -7.00
C ARG A 336 14.49 -2.39 -7.64
N SER A 337 13.51 -1.53 -7.37
CA SER A 337 12.19 -1.65 -8.01
C SER A 337 12.19 -1.24 -9.47
N GLY A 338 13.14 -0.38 -9.88
CA GLY A 338 13.16 0.26 -11.19
C GLY A 338 12.02 1.26 -11.39
N ALA A 339 11.47 1.83 -10.31
CA ALA A 339 10.43 2.85 -10.37
C ALA A 339 10.97 4.18 -10.93
N ASP A 340 10.12 4.93 -11.63
CA ASP A 340 10.45 6.26 -12.17
C ASP A 340 10.52 7.31 -11.04
N ILE A 341 9.58 7.24 -10.09
CA ILE A 341 9.49 8.16 -8.96
C ILE A 341 9.37 7.38 -7.65
N THR A 342 10.18 7.74 -6.65
CA THR A 342 10.04 7.26 -5.26
C THR A 342 9.41 8.36 -4.40
N LEU A 343 8.32 8.04 -3.70
CA LEU A 343 7.60 8.94 -2.80
C LEU A 343 7.62 8.44 -1.35
N GLY A 344 7.69 9.36 -0.39
CA GLY A 344 7.55 9.04 1.02
C GLY A 344 7.19 10.24 1.89
N ASP A 345 6.95 9.99 3.17
CA ASP A 345 6.99 11.04 4.17
C ASP A 345 8.45 11.52 4.32
N PHE A 346 8.70 12.83 4.30
CA PHE A 346 10.05 13.36 4.52
C PHE A 346 10.39 13.38 6.02
N TRP A 347 10.57 12.21 6.60
CA TRP A 347 11.06 12.07 7.97
C TRP A 347 12.43 12.73 8.12
N GLY A 348 12.58 13.58 9.15
CA GLY A 348 13.83 14.30 9.39
C GLY A 348 14.01 15.58 8.56
N VAL A 349 13.01 16.01 7.77
CA VAL A 349 13.09 17.23 6.94
C VAL A 349 13.57 18.47 7.71
N ARG A 350 13.17 18.61 8.99
CA ARG A 350 13.60 19.71 9.87
C ARG A 350 15.10 19.82 10.09
N ASN A 351 15.85 18.73 9.91
CA ASN A 351 17.30 18.73 10.05
C ASN A 351 18.02 19.23 8.78
N PHE A 352 17.33 19.27 7.64
CA PHE A 352 17.91 19.59 6.33
C PHE A 352 17.30 20.83 5.68
N HIS A 353 16.00 21.07 5.90
CA HIS A 353 15.20 22.17 5.36
C HIS A 353 14.25 22.73 6.45
N PRO A 354 14.78 23.26 7.57
CA PRO A 354 13.96 23.75 8.69
C PRO A 354 12.94 24.82 8.28
N GLU A 355 13.27 25.67 7.31
CA GLU A 355 12.41 26.71 6.74
C GLU A 355 11.22 26.15 5.94
N PHE A 356 11.33 24.90 5.49
CA PHE A 356 10.29 24.24 4.70
C PHE A 356 9.24 23.51 5.55
N VAL A 357 9.49 23.39 6.86
CA VAL A 357 8.67 22.60 7.81
C VAL A 357 7.30 23.24 8.05
N ASP A 358 6.26 22.40 8.07
CA ASP A 358 4.97 22.73 8.67
C ASP A 358 4.29 21.44 9.18
N ASP A 359 3.07 21.57 9.72
CA ASP A 359 2.34 20.44 10.33
C ASP A 359 1.28 19.80 9.41
N LYS A 360 1.29 20.14 8.11
CA LYS A 360 0.36 19.61 7.10
C LYS A 360 1.02 18.53 6.22
N GLY A 361 2.31 18.27 6.43
CA GLY A 361 3.06 17.15 5.90
C GLY A 361 3.83 17.46 4.62
N ILE A 362 5.02 16.88 4.51
CA ILE A 362 6.00 17.14 3.46
C ILE A 362 6.44 15.81 2.88
N SER A 363 6.37 15.69 1.55
CA SER A 363 6.81 14.49 0.86
C SER A 363 8.28 14.59 0.49
N CYS A 364 9.03 13.51 0.69
CA CYS A 364 10.28 13.32 -0.02
C CYS A 364 9.95 12.73 -1.40
N VAL A 365 10.61 13.23 -2.44
CA VAL A 365 10.43 12.79 -3.82
C VAL A 365 11.81 12.53 -4.40
N ILE A 366 12.03 11.36 -4.96
CA ILE A 366 13.22 11.06 -5.76
C ILE A 366 12.74 10.76 -7.17
N PHE A 367 13.23 11.52 -8.14
CA PHE A 367 13.08 11.22 -9.56
C PHE A 367 14.28 10.37 -9.99
N ASN A 368 14.04 9.12 -10.37
CA ASN A 368 15.10 8.12 -10.56
C ASN A 368 15.69 8.13 -11.98
N ASN A 369 15.04 8.79 -12.94
CA ASN A 369 15.53 8.94 -14.31
C ASN A 369 15.11 10.28 -14.92
N ALA A 370 15.73 10.63 -16.05
CA ALA A 370 15.50 11.91 -16.73
C ALA A 370 14.05 12.10 -17.20
N ASN A 371 13.38 11.03 -17.64
CA ASN A 371 11.98 11.11 -18.09
C ASN A 371 11.04 11.34 -16.91
N ALA A 372 11.30 10.71 -15.76
CA ALA A 372 10.58 10.95 -14.53
C ALA A 372 10.74 12.41 -14.07
N HIS A 373 11.96 12.95 -14.15
CA HIS A 373 12.27 14.29 -13.69
C HIS A 373 11.47 15.39 -14.41
N LYS A 374 11.15 15.21 -15.71
CA LYS A 374 10.26 16.11 -16.47
C LYS A 374 8.87 16.27 -15.85
N TRP A 375 8.39 15.28 -15.08
CA TRP A 375 7.11 15.38 -14.35
C TRP A 375 7.16 16.35 -13.17
N LEU A 376 8.33 16.85 -12.79
CA LEU A 376 8.44 17.93 -11.82
C LEU A 376 7.79 19.22 -12.36
N ASP A 377 7.94 19.50 -13.66
CA ASP A 377 7.40 20.71 -14.29
C ASP A 377 5.87 20.71 -14.25
N SER A 378 5.23 19.54 -14.41
CA SER A 378 3.76 19.43 -14.38
C SER A 378 3.16 19.68 -12.99
N ILE A 379 3.95 19.59 -11.92
CA ILE A 379 3.46 19.79 -10.54
C ILE A 379 3.97 21.07 -9.88
N THR A 380 5.05 21.67 -10.40
CA THR A 380 5.67 22.88 -9.84
C THR A 380 4.70 24.07 -9.72
N PRO A 381 3.81 24.36 -10.68
CA PRO A 381 2.81 25.44 -10.53
C PRO A 381 1.87 25.25 -9.33
N PHE A 382 1.70 24.01 -8.86
CA PHE A 382 0.75 23.64 -7.81
C PHE A 382 1.44 23.22 -6.51
N ALA A 383 2.76 23.36 -6.40
CA ALA A 383 3.53 22.91 -5.26
C ALA A 383 4.66 23.87 -4.89
N LYS A 384 4.99 23.90 -3.60
CA LYS A 384 6.30 24.36 -3.15
C LYS A 384 7.28 23.21 -3.31
N VAL A 385 8.42 23.50 -3.92
CA VAL A 385 9.48 22.54 -4.23
C VAL A 385 10.78 23.04 -3.63
N GLN A 386 11.44 22.21 -2.84
CA GLN A 386 12.74 22.49 -2.25
C GLN A 386 13.71 21.37 -2.65
N LYS A 387 14.81 21.73 -3.31
CA LYS A 387 15.84 20.76 -3.71
C LYS A 387 16.47 20.12 -2.47
N SER A 388 16.73 18.82 -2.53
CA SER A 388 17.31 18.06 -1.43
C SER A 388 18.31 17.01 -1.93
N SER A 389 18.84 16.20 -1.01
CA SER A 389 19.75 15.10 -1.32
C SER A 389 19.14 13.74 -0.99
N ILE A 390 19.60 12.70 -1.69
CA ILE A 390 19.22 11.30 -1.38
C ILE A 390 19.62 10.96 0.07
N HIS A 391 20.78 11.45 0.52
CA HIS A 391 21.23 11.31 1.91
C HIS A 391 20.20 11.85 2.91
N ALA A 392 19.66 13.05 2.68
CA ALA A 392 18.64 13.64 3.54
C ALA A 392 17.38 12.76 3.61
N VAL A 393 16.93 12.23 2.47
CA VAL A 393 15.79 11.30 2.42
C VAL A 393 16.07 10.02 3.21
N LEU A 394 17.23 9.39 3.00
CA LEU A 394 17.62 8.14 3.65
C LEU A 394 17.79 8.27 5.15
N SER A 395 18.22 9.43 5.66
CA SER A 395 18.41 9.68 7.09
C SER A 395 17.16 9.38 7.93
N GLY A 396 15.97 9.66 7.37
CA GLY A 396 14.68 9.38 7.99
C GLY A 396 13.91 8.21 7.36
N ASN A 397 14.36 7.69 6.22
CA ASN A 397 13.67 6.63 5.47
C ASN A 397 14.56 5.40 5.21
N PRO A 398 15.04 4.71 6.26
CA PRO A 398 15.83 3.49 6.09
C PRO A 398 15.08 2.39 5.33
N ALA A 399 13.75 2.37 5.40
CA ALA A 399 12.90 1.40 4.71
C ALA A 399 12.96 1.49 3.17
N LEU A 400 13.62 2.51 2.61
CA LEU A 400 13.92 2.57 1.19
C LEU A 400 14.99 1.55 0.80
N ILE A 401 16.06 1.46 1.60
CA ILE A 401 17.26 0.66 1.28
C ILE A 401 17.33 -0.67 2.03
N LYS A 402 16.65 -0.80 3.17
CA LYS A 402 16.69 -2.03 3.97
C LYS A 402 15.33 -2.51 4.40
N SER A 403 15.21 -3.83 4.53
CA SER A 403 14.06 -4.47 5.16
C SER A 403 14.06 -4.19 6.67
N GLY A 404 12.88 -4.24 7.27
CA GLY A 404 12.74 -4.12 8.71
C GLY A 404 13.38 -5.28 9.47
N PHE A 405 13.61 -5.10 10.77
CA PHE A 405 14.21 -6.16 11.58
C PHE A 405 13.26 -7.37 11.73
N ILE A 406 13.85 -8.56 11.83
CA ILE A 406 13.10 -9.79 12.09
C ILE A 406 12.70 -9.83 13.57
N ASN A 407 11.40 -9.80 13.85
CA ASN A 407 10.91 -9.96 15.21
C ASN A 407 10.86 -11.45 15.59
N LYS A 408 11.74 -11.89 16.49
CA LYS A 408 11.81 -13.30 16.97
C LYS A 408 10.48 -13.82 17.55
N ARG A 409 9.59 -12.94 18.03
CA ARG A 409 8.28 -13.30 18.59
C ARG A 409 7.15 -13.29 17.55
N ARG A 410 7.41 -12.88 16.30
CA ARG A 410 6.39 -12.72 15.23
C ARG A 410 5.55 -13.98 15.05
N LYS A 411 6.17 -15.15 14.82
CA LYS A 411 5.47 -16.43 14.62
C LYS A 411 4.52 -16.74 15.80
N LYS A 412 5.02 -16.64 17.03
CA LYS A 412 4.24 -16.89 18.25
C LYS A 412 3.08 -15.91 18.41
N ILE A 413 3.31 -14.62 18.13
CA ILE A 413 2.28 -13.58 18.23
C ILE A 413 1.19 -13.79 17.17
N LEU A 414 1.57 -13.99 15.91
CA LEU A 414 0.61 -14.24 14.82
C LEU A 414 -0.23 -15.50 15.08
N ALA A 415 0.40 -16.61 15.48
CA ALA A 415 -0.31 -17.84 15.85
C ALA A 415 -1.34 -17.59 16.98
N LYS A 416 -0.99 -16.77 17.96
CA LYS A 416 -1.89 -16.40 19.06
C LYS A 416 -3.06 -15.55 18.59
N ILE A 417 -2.82 -14.54 17.74
CA ILE A 417 -3.88 -13.69 17.16
C ILE A 417 -4.87 -14.55 16.38
N ILE A 418 -4.33 -15.36 15.46
CA ILE A 418 -5.12 -16.19 14.55
C ILE A 418 -5.89 -17.25 15.34
N GLY A 419 -5.24 -17.98 16.25
CA GLY A 419 -5.92 -19.01 17.04
C GLY A 419 -6.96 -18.47 18.01
N LEU A 420 -6.83 -17.23 18.50
CA LEU A 420 -7.91 -16.59 19.28
C LEU A 420 -9.08 -16.17 18.41
N TYR A 421 -8.80 -15.67 17.21
CA TYR A 421 -9.83 -15.33 16.25
C TYR A 421 -10.62 -16.59 15.82
N GLU A 422 -9.91 -17.65 15.43
CA GLU A 422 -10.51 -18.89 14.92
C GLU A 422 -11.31 -19.66 15.98
N ARG A 423 -10.79 -19.79 17.22
CA ARG A 423 -11.56 -20.43 18.31
C ARG A 423 -12.89 -19.75 18.53
N LYS A 424 -12.89 -18.42 18.51
CA LYS A 424 -14.12 -17.66 18.71
C LYS A 424 -15.04 -17.76 17.50
N CYS A 425 -14.53 -17.71 16.28
CA CYS A 425 -15.33 -18.02 15.10
C CYS A 425 -16.01 -19.40 15.21
N LYS A 426 -15.35 -20.41 15.81
CA LYS A 426 -15.90 -21.76 16.04
C LYS A 426 -16.95 -21.81 17.16
N GLU A 427 -16.66 -21.22 18.33
CA GLU A 427 -17.58 -21.14 19.48
C GLU A 427 -18.92 -20.45 19.11
N PHE A 428 -18.90 -19.46 18.22
CA PHE A 428 -20.10 -18.77 17.73
C PHE A 428 -20.82 -19.45 16.58
N SER A 429 -20.35 -20.62 16.21
CA SER A 429 -20.91 -21.40 15.11
C SER A 429 -21.78 -22.55 15.59
N THR A 430 -21.77 -22.78 16.91
CA THR A 430 -22.62 -23.69 17.67
C THR A 430 -23.77 -22.97 18.40
N GLU A 431 -23.86 -21.64 18.35
CA GLU A 431 -25.02 -20.87 18.81
C GLU A 431 -25.33 -19.74 17.82
N SER A 432 -26.53 -19.75 17.25
CA SER A 432 -26.99 -18.83 16.22
C SER A 432 -27.25 -17.41 16.75
N LEU A 433 -26.22 -16.58 16.93
CA LEU A 433 -26.35 -15.11 17.07
C LEU A 433 -25.14 -14.40 16.44
N GLN A 434 -25.20 -14.17 15.12
CA GLN A 434 -24.10 -13.66 14.30
C GLN A 434 -24.08 -12.12 14.23
N SER A 435 -23.12 -11.50 14.93
CA SER A 435 -22.39 -10.25 14.56
C SER A 435 -21.73 -9.63 15.79
N LEU A 436 -22.49 -9.38 16.87
CA LEU A 436 -21.99 -8.83 18.14
C LEU A 436 -20.96 -9.73 18.84
N ALA A 437 -20.97 -11.02 18.54
CA ALA A 437 -20.17 -12.03 19.24
C ALA A 437 -18.78 -12.27 18.58
N ARG A 438 -18.68 -12.20 17.25
CA ARG A 438 -17.38 -12.14 16.52
C ARG A 438 -16.64 -10.86 16.85
N GLN A 439 -17.40 -9.79 16.98
CA GLN A 439 -17.00 -8.54 17.60
C GLN A 439 -16.33 -8.81 18.95
N LYS A 440 -17.04 -9.43 19.94
CA LYS A 440 -16.58 -10.21 21.15
C LYS A 440 -15.17 -10.79 21.11
N ALA A 441 -14.79 -11.21 19.92
CA ALA A 441 -13.64 -12.03 19.71
C ALA A 441 -12.35 -11.25 19.76
N ALA A 442 -12.38 -10.14 19.06
CA ALA A 442 -11.19 -9.54 18.55
C ALA A 442 -10.61 -8.53 19.56
N ARG A 443 -11.36 -8.00 20.55
CA ARG A 443 -10.73 -7.29 21.70
C ARG A 443 -9.92 -8.22 22.58
N LYS A 444 -10.34 -9.45 22.91
CA LYS A 444 -9.48 -10.28 23.79
C LYS A 444 -8.14 -10.57 23.09
N ALA A 445 -8.15 -10.78 21.77
CA ALA A 445 -6.94 -10.94 20.97
C ALA A 445 -6.09 -9.67 20.95
N VAL A 446 -6.70 -8.51 20.72
CA VAL A 446 -6.05 -7.19 20.75
C VAL A 446 -5.53 -6.81 22.14
N ASN A 447 -6.31 -7.02 23.21
CA ASN A 447 -5.90 -6.74 24.58
C ASN A 447 -4.76 -7.65 25.01
N LEU A 448 -4.73 -8.88 24.51
CA LEU A 448 -3.61 -9.77 24.71
C LEU A 448 -2.40 -9.35 23.89
N LEU A 449 -2.60 -8.84 22.68
CA LEU A 449 -1.55 -8.20 21.88
C LEU A 449 -0.94 -7.04 22.67
N TYR A 450 -1.79 -6.13 23.16
CA TYR A 450 -1.42 -4.98 23.97
C TYR A 450 -0.69 -5.39 25.26
N LYS A 451 -1.17 -6.42 25.98
CA LYS A 451 -0.52 -6.93 27.19
C LYS A 451 0.85 -7.56 26.89
N LEU A 452 0.97 -8.35 25.82
CA LEU A 452 2.20 -9.02 25.40
C LEU A 452 3.24 -8.09 24.78
N THR A 453 2.80 -6.98 24.17
CA THR A 453 3.70 -5.93 23.67
C THR A 453 4.09 -4.93 24.78
N LYS A 454 3.44 -4.96 25.96
CA LYS A 454 3.70 -4.01 27.07
C LYS A 454 4.30 -4.55 28.38
N THR A 455 4.73 -5.81 28.52
CA THR A 455 5.32 -6.28 29.81
C THR A 455 6.67 -7.01 29.67
N PRO A 456 7.69 -6.80 30.55
CA PRO A 456 7.82 -5.85 31.67
C PRO A 456 9.17 -5.07 31.80
N PHE A 457 10.01 -4.97 30.76
CA PHE A 457 11.31 -4.26 30.87
C PHE A 457 11.21 -2.74 30.65
N LEU A 458 10.54 -2.30 29.59
CA LEU A 458 10.45 -0.87 29.23
C LEU A 458 9.68 -0.04 30.25
N THR A 459 8.63 -0.59 30.87
CA THR A 459 7.82 0.14 31.87
C THR A 459 8.50 0.26 33.22
N ARG A 460 9.39 -0.69 33.60
CA ARG A 460 10.25 -0.57 34.78
C ARG A 460 11.42 0.37 34.52
N LEU A 461 12.07 0.29 33.36
CA LEU A 461 13.17 1.17 32.97
C LEU A 461 12.71 2.63 32.86
N VAL A 462 11.56 2.90 32.22
CA VAL A 462 11.01 4.26 32.12
C VAL A 462 10.62 4.82 33.50
N ARG A 463 10.11 4.00 34.43
CA ARG A 463 9.83 4.45 35.81
C ARG A 463 11.10 4.67 36.62
N PHE A 464 12.13 3.84 36.42
CA PHE A 464 13.43 3.97 37.06
C PHE A 464 14.16 5.23 36.57
N VAL A 465 14.26 5.42 35.24
CA VAL A 465 14.84 6.62 34.62
C VAL A 465 14.07 7.87 35.02
N LYS A 466 12.72 7.86 35.04
CA LYS A 466 11.94 9.00 35.56
C LYS A 466 12.17 9.25 37.05
N ARG A 467 12.41 8.22 37.88
CA ARG A 467 12.76 8.39 39.31
C ARG A 467 14.17 8.94 39.49
N CYS A 468 15.14 8.49 38.70
CA CYS A 468 16.52 8.99 38.74
C CYS A 468 16.60 10.44 38.24
N ILE A 469 15.96 10.75 37.11
CA ILE A 469 15.86 12.13 36.58
C ILE A 469 15.16 13.04 37.60
N LYS A 470 14.09 12.59 38.26
CA LYS A 470 13.40 13.38 39.29
C LYS A 470 14.27 13.62 40.53
N LYS A 471 15.04 12.62 40.98
CA LYS A 471 15.98 12.77 42.11
C LYS A 471 17.16 13.70 41.77
N VAL A 472 17.74 13.56 40.57
CA VAL A 472 18.85 14.39 40.10
C VAL A 472 18.42 15.84 39.92
N ILE A 473 17.24 16.09 39.33
CA ILE A 473 16.68 17.46 39.19
C ILE A 473 16.36 18.08 40.57
N LEU A 474 15.94 17.30 41.56
CA LEU A 474 15.65 17.79 42.92
C LEU A 474 16.91 18.07 43.77
N LEU A 475 18.02 17.40 43.47
CA LEU A 475 19.33 17.56 44.11
C LEU A 475 20.15 18.72 43.51
N LEU A 476 19.96 19.01 42.22
CA LEU A 476 20.69 20.08 41.50
C LEU A 476 20.04 21.47 41.56
N LEU A 477 18.88 21.62 42.20
CA LEU A 477 18.21 22.92 42.34
C LEU A 477 18.66 23.64 43.63
N PRO A 478 19.27 24.84 43.53
CA PRO A 478 19.63 25.67 44.68
C PRO A 478 18.41 25.98 45.55
N ARG A 479 18.59 26.05 46.89
CA ARG A 479 17.50 26.25 47.86
C ARG A 479 16.57 27.43 47.51
N ARG A 480 17.11 28.53 46.97
CA ARG A 480 16.35 29.72 46.54
C ARG A 480 15.31 29.45 45.42
N ALA A 481 15.52 28.48 44.54
CA ALA A 481 14.57 28.15 43.47
C ALA A 481 13.36 27.35 43.97
N LYS A 482 13.49 26.62 45.09
CA LYS A 482 12.41 25.81 45.67
C LYS A 482 11.32 26.66 46.30
N ASP A 483 11.67 27.82 46.87
CA ASP A 483 10.69 28.70 47.53
C ASP A 483 9.92 29.59 46.53
N PHE A 484 10.50 29.87 45.36
CA PHE A 484 9.80 30.58 44.28
C PHE A 484 8.72 29.74 43.57
N LEU A 485 8.86 28.41 43.56
CA LEU A 485 7.95 27.49 42.86
C LEU A 485 6.78 26.97 43.72
N LYS A 486 6.92 26.95 45.05
CA LYS A 486 5.88 26.48 45.99
C LYS A 486 4.51 27.18 45.82
N PRO A 487 4.42 28.52 45.69
CA PRO A 487 3.13 29.21 45.54
C PRO A 487 2.44 28.90 44.20
N ARG A 488 3.22 28.73 43.11
CA ARG A 488 2.71 28.43 41.76
C ARG A 488 2.18 27.00 41.66
N ILE A 489 2.82 26.05 42.33
CA ILE A 489 2.34 24.65 42.42
C ILE A 489 1.05 24.57 43.27
N LYS A 490 0.93 25.38 44.33
CA LYS A 490 -0.30 25.46 45.14
C LYS A 490 -1.48 26.03 44.33
N LYS A 491 -1.26 27.09 43.55
CA LYS A 491 -2.25 27.65 42.61
C LYS A 491 -2.67 26.66 41.51
N LEU A 492 -1.72 25.88 40.98
CA LEU A 492 -2.02 24.87 39.96
C LEU A 492 -2.86 23.71 40.53
N LYS A 493 -2.60 23.27 41.77
CA LYS A 493 -3.42 22.26 42.45
C LYS A 493 -4.84 22.74 42.74
N GLN A 494 -5.02 24.01 43.11
CA GLN A 494 -6.35 24.59 43.32
C GLN A 494 -7.14 24.79 42.02
N ARG A 495 -6.47 25.05 40.89
CA ARG A 495 -7.10 25.09 39.55
C ARG A 495 -7.45 23.73 38.96
N ILE A 496 -6.84 22.66 39.46
CA ILE A 496 -7.15 21.27 39.08
C ILE A 496 -8.28 20.70 39.97
N ALA A 497 -8.52 21.31 41.14
CA ALA A 497 -9.57 20.90 42.07
C ALA A 497 -10.90 21.65 41.89
N ARG A 498 -10.92 22.73 41.11
CA ARG A 498 -12.12 23.33 40.50
C ARG A 498 -12.28 22.76 39.11
#